data_AF-A0A419YTD2-F1
#
_entry.id   AF-A0A419YTD2-F1
#
_cell.length_a   1.000
_cell.length_b   1.000
_cell.length_c   1.000
_cell.angle_alpha   90.00
_cell.angle_beta   90.00
_cell.angle_gamma   90.00
#
_symmetry.space_group_name_H-M   'P 1'
#
loop_
_entity.id
_entity.type
_entity.pdbx_description
1 polymer ?
#
loop_
_entity_poly.entity_id
_entity_poly.type
_entity_poly.pdbx_seq_one_letter_code
_entity_poly.pdbx_strand_id
1 'polypeptide(L)'
;MLHAMTERGLSIRDPGPAALGGLVANLQRGDSFVIVERFGPGEPAGDWYVRVGLREGGGYQVECRDGVAAEHYRASTASAAQAAAALVGWAAGRAGWRAEFEWSRVGHCSTDTRATAPPAG
;
A
#
# COMPACT_ATOMS: atom_id res chain seq x y z
N MET A 1 13.99 -5.89 -4.04
CA MET A 1 13.49 -5.70 -5.43
C MET A 1 12.10 -5.09 -5.34
N LEU A 2 11.66 -4.41 -6.39
CA LEU A 2 10.32 -3.83 -6.48
C LEU A 2 9.48 -4.56 -7.53
N HIS A 3 8.17 -4.66 -7.29
CA HIS A 3 7.21 -5.16 -8.28
C HIS A 3 5.95 -4.31 -8.22
N ALA A 4 5.61 -3.67 -9.34
CA ALA A 4 4.34 -2.97 -9.53
C ALA A 4 3.32 -3.87 -10.25
N MET A 5 2.09 -3.87 -9.74
CA MET A 5 0.96 -4.63 -10.27
C MET A 5 -0.28 -3.75 -10.36
N THR A 6 -1.10 -3.92 -11.39
CA THR A 6 -2.40 -3.24 -11.51
C THR A 6 -3.55 -4.23 -11.57
N GLU A 7 -4.78 -3.72 -11.39
CA GLU A 7 -6.01 -4.50 -11.47
C GLU A 7 -6.12 -5.34 -12.77
N ARG A 8 -5.73 -4.77 -13.91
CA ARG A 8 -5.86 -5.42 -15.22
C ARG A 8 -4.69 -6.34 -15.58
N GLY A 9 -3.86 -6.69 -14.59
CA GLY A 9 -2.79 -7.69 -14.74
C GLY A 9 -1.47 -7.16 -15.31
N LEU A 10 -1.31 -5.84 -15.45
CA LEU A 10 0.02 -5.27 -15.75
C LEU A 10 0.96 -5.58 -14.59
N SER A 11 2.19 -6.00 -14.93
CA SER A 11 3.19 -6.49 -13.99
C SER A 11 4.56 -5.98 -14.43
N ILE A 12 5.21 -5.15 -13.62
CA ILE A 12 6.50 -4.51 -13.92
C ILE A 12 7.47 -4.76 -12.77
N ARG A 13 8.62 -5.36 -13.07
CA ARG A 13 9.73 -5.51 -12.12
C ARG A 13 10.62 -4.27 -12.12
N ASP A 14 11.06 -3.88 -10.93
CA ASP A 14 11.90 -2.71 -10.65
C ASP A 14 11.45 -1.45 -11.41
N PRO A 15 10.18 -1.03 -11.25
CA PRO A 15 9.62 0.12 -11.95
C PRO A 15 10.34 1.41 -11.55
N GLY A 16 10.78 2.18 -12.55
CA GLY A 16 11.34 3.51 -12.33
C GLY A 16 10.26 4.55 -11.95
N PRO A 17 10.67 5.74 -11.46
CA PRO A 17 9.74 6.79 -11.02
C PRO A 17 8.71 7.20 -12.08
N ALA A 18 9.14 7.33 -13.34
CA ALA A 18 8.26 7.70 -14.45
C ALA A 18 7.18 6.63 -14.71
N ALA A 19 7.54 5.35 -14.62
CA ALA A 19 6.59 4.26 -14.75
C ALA A 19 5.54 4.30 -13.63
N LEU A 20 5.99 4.45 -12.38
CA LEU A 20 5.08 4.57 -11.23
C LEU A 20 4.12 5.75 -11.34
N GLY A 21 4.62 6.92 -11.75
CA GLY A 21 3.77 8.09 -11.99
C GLY A 21 2.74 7.86 -13.09
N GLY A 22 3.13 7.20 -14.18
CA GLY A 22 2.24 6.81 -15.26
C GLY A 22 1.13 5.85 -14.82
N LEU A 23 1.45 4.85 -13.98
CA LEU A 23 0.46 3.92 -13.43
C LEU A 23 -0.60 4.65 -12.61
N VAL A 24 -0.20 5.60 -11.75
CA VAL A 24 -1.15 6.41 -10.97
C VAL A 24 -2.01 7.30 -11.87
N ALA A 25 -1.43 7.89 -12.91
CA ALA A 25 -2.18 8.71 -13.88
C ALA A 25 -3.18 7.88 -14.71
N ASN A 26 -2.90 6.61 -14.93
CA ASN A 26 -3.76 5.68 -15.67
C ASN A 26 -4.93 5.14 -14.85
N LEU A 27 -4.95 5.34 -13.53
CA LEU A 27 -6.04 4.82 -12.71
C LEU A 27 -7.42 5.32 -13.18
N GLN A 28 -7.50 6.61 -13.53
CA GLN A 28 -8.73 7.23 -14.06
C GLN A 28 -9.13 6.75 -15.47
N ARG A 29 -8.30 5.91 -16.12
CA ARG A 29 -8.48 5.47 -17.51
C ARG A 29 -8.76 3.97 -17.63
N GLY A 30 -8.74 3.22 -16.53
CA GLY A 30 -9.20 1.83 -16.55
C GLY A 30 -8.74 0.93 -15.41
N ASP A 31 -7.63 1.23 -14.72
CA ASP A 31 -7.22 0.45 -13.54
C ASP A 31 -7.75 1.11 -12.27
N SER A 32 -8.43 0.37 -11.40
CA SER A 32 -8.93 0.95 -10.16
C SER A 32 -7.83 1.13 -9.10
N PHE A 33 -6.70 0.42 -9.26
CA PHE A 33 -5.56 0.51 -8.35
C PHE A 33 -4.22 0.07 -8.96
N VAL A 34 -3.16 0.51 -8.30
CA VAL A 34 -1.78 0.02 -8.44
C VAL A 34 -1.27 -0.39 -7.06
N ILE A 35 -0.57 -1.52 -6.99
CA ILE A 35 0.16 -2.00 -5.82
C ILE A 35 1.64 -2.02 -6.18
N VAL A 36 2.50 -1.54 -5.29
CA VAL A 36 3.95 -1.73 -5.39
C VAL A 36 4.42 -2.42 -4.13
N GLU A 37 5.08 -3.55 -4.29
CA GLU A 37 5.63 -4.35 -3.19
C GLU A 37 7.16 -4.43 -3.23
N ARG A 38 7.75 -4.67 -2.06
CA ARG A 38 9.17 -4.99 -1.87
C ARG A 38 9.30 -6.45 -1.46
N PHE A 39 10.23 -7.16 -2.10
CA PHE A 39 10.54 -8.55 -1.79
C PHE A 39 11.98 -8.87 -2.21
N GLY A 40 12.51 -9.97 -1.67
CA GLY A 40 13.83 -10.51 -2.03
C GLY A 40 14.66 -10.87 -0.80
N PRO A 41 15.82 -11.52 -1.01
CA PRO A 41 16.64 -12.10 0.06
C PRO A 41 17.23 -11.08 1.05
N GLY A 42 17.21 -9.79 0.72
CA GLY A 42 17.66 -8.71 1.61
C GLY A 42 16.52 -7.89 2.23
N GLU A 43 15.26 -8.21 1.92
CA GLU A 43 14.12 -7.53 2.53
C GLU A 43 13.70 -8.26 3.81
N PRO A 44 13.26 -7.56 4.86
CA PRO A 44 12.73 -8.20 6.05
C PRO A 44 11.51 -9.07 5.72
N ALA A 45 11.31 -10.13 6.50
CA ALA A 45 10.09 -10.94 6.39
C ALA A 45 8.84 -10.08 6.64
N GLY A 46 7.75 -10.38 5.92
CA GLY A 46 6.47 -9.69 6.04
C GLY A 46 5.97 -9.10 4.73
N ASP A 47 4.87 -8.36 4.81
CA ASP A 47 4.22 -7.70 3.69
C ASP A 47 4.61 -6.22 3.65
N TRP A 48 5.39 -5.87 2.63
CA TRP A 48 5.90 -4.52 2.44
C TRP A 48 5.34 -3.95 1.15
N TYR A 49 4.27 -3.17 1.24
CA TYR A 49 3.64 -2.60 0.05
C TYR A 49 3.07 -1.20 0.27
N VAL A 50 2.93 -0.48 -0.84
CA VAL A 50 2.03 0.67 -0.97
C VAL A 50 1.03 0.42 -2.08
N ARG A 51 -0.25 0.65 -1.80
CA ARG A 51 -1.34 0.62 -2.77
C ARG A 51 -1.88 2.03 -2.96
N VAL A 52 -2.08 2.42 -4.22
CA VAL A 52 -2.86 3.61 -4.59
C VAL A 52 -4.10 3.13 -5.33
N GLY A 53 -5.27 3.54 -4.87
CA GLY A 53 -6.53 3.20 -5.52
C GLY A 53 -7.43 4.43 -5.69
N LEU A 54 -8.32 4.38 -6.68
CA LEU A 54 -9.41 5.33 -6.79
C LEU A 54 -10.43 5.10 -5.69
N ARG A 55 -11.00 6.20 -5.18
CA ARG A 55 -12.13 6.14 -4.26
C ARG A 55 -13.44 6.32 -5.01
N GLU A 56 -14.48 5.68 -4.50
CA GLU A 56 -15.85 6.02 -4.88
C GLU A 56 -16.13 7.50 -4.54
N GLY A 57 -16.70 8.24 -5.49
CA GLY A 57 -16.89 9.69 -5.37
C GLY A 57 -15.66 10.53 -5.73
N GLY A 58 -14.55 9.90 -6.14
CA GLY A 58 -13.35 10.59 -6.64
C GLY A 58 -12.22 10.72 -5.63
N GLY A 59 -11.06 11.18 -6.12
CA GLY A 59 -9.82 11.20 -5.35
C GLY A 59 -9.17 9.82 -5.21
N TYR A 60 -8.16 9.77 -4.35
CA TYR A 60 -7.24 8.64 -4.20
C TYR A 60 -7.15 8.21 -2.75
N GLN A 61 -7.00 6.91 -2.56
CA GLN A 61 -6.64 6.29 -1.31
C GLN A 61 -5.21 5.77 -1.43
N VAL A 62 -4.36 6.15 -0.48
CA VAL A 62 -3.02 5.57 -0.32
C VAL A 62 -3.07 4.64 0.88
N GLU A 63 -2.63 3.42 0.70
CA GLU A 63 -2.57 2.41 1.74
C GLU A 63 -1.16 1.85 1.81
N CYS A 64 -0.66 1.57 3.02
CA CYS A 64 0.65 0.98 3.19
C CYS A 64 0.68 -0.08 4.27
N ARG A 65 1.50 -1.10 4.04
CA ARG A 65 1.79 -2.16 5.00
C ARG A 65 3.30 -2.22 5.24
N ASP A 66 3.67 -2.20 6.51
CA ASP A 66 5.05 -2.06 6.98
C ASP A 66 5.50 -3.37 7.66
N GLY A 67 5.45 -4.46 6.90
CA GLY A 67 5.89 -5.79 7.33
C GLY A 67 4.80 -6.62 8.00
N VAL A 68 4.15 -6.13 9.05
CA VAL A 68 3.13 -6.89 9.78
C VAL A 68 1.73 -6.33 9.59
N ALA A 69 0.73 -7.18 9.80
CA ALA A 69 -0.67 -6.78 9.75
C ALA A 69 -0.91 -5.52 10.56
N ALA A 70 -0.58 -5.54 11.85
CA ALA A 70 -0.76 -4.42 12.77
C ALA A 70 -0.28 -3.07 12.19
N GLU A 71 0.81 -3.06 11.42
CA GLU A 71 1.39 -1.88 10.77
C GLU A 71 0.76 -1.63 9.39
N HIS A 72 -0.55 -1.44 9.39
CA HIS A 72 -1.37 -1.17 8.22
C HIS A 72 -2.03 0.20 8.35
N TYR A 73 -1.75 1.07 7.39
CA TYR A 73 -2.19 2.47 7.44
C TYR A 73 -2.83 2.88 6.12
N ARG A 74 -3.72 3.85 6.21
CA ARG A 74 -4.46 4.40 5.08
C ARG A 74 -4.61 5.90 5.21
N ALA A 75 -4.45 6.60 4.10
CA ALA A 75 -4.71 8.03 3.97
C ALA A 75 -5.53 8.31 2.69
N SER A 76 -6.12 9.50 2.60
CA SER A 76 -6.84 9.97 1.42
C SER A 76 -6.24 11.27 0.90
N THR A 77 -6.27 11.45 -0.42
CA THR A 77 -5.93 12.72 -1.07
C THR A 77 -6.80 12.94 -2.31
N ALA A 78 -7.12 14.19 -2.62
CA ALA A 78 -7.74 14.54 -3.90
C ALA A 78 -6.72 14.65 -5.04
N SER A 79 -5.41 14.66 -4.73
CA SER A 79 -4.34 14.93 -5.68
C SER A 79 -3.67 13.65 -6.19
N ALA A 80 -3.78 13.40 -7.49
CA ALA A 80 -3.04 12.35 -8.18
C ALA A 80 -1.52 12.51 -8.00
N ALA A 81 -1.04 13.77 -8.00
CA ALA A 81 0.37 14.08 -7.85
C ALA A 81 0.90 13.71 -6.46
N GLN A 82 0.13 13.98 -5.39
CA GLN A 82 0.50 13.56 -4.04
C GLN A 82 0.50 12.03 -3.92
N ALA A 83 -0.50 11.35 -4.48
CA ALA A 83 -0.55 9.89 -4.48
C ALA A 83 0.65 9.27 -5.24
N ALA A 84 1.01 9.81 -6.40
CA ALA A 84 2.19 9.40 -7.15
C ALA A 84 3.50 9.67 -6.40
N ALA A 85 3.62 10.84 -5.76
CA ALA A 85 4.80 11.19 -4.97
C ALA A 85 4.99 10.25 -3.78
N ALA A 86 3.91 9.84 -3.11
CA ALA A 86 3.95 8.84 -2.04
C ALA A 86 4.48 7.50 -2.55
N LEU A 87 3.93 7.00 -3.67
CA LEU A 87 4.33 5.73 -4.26
C LEU A 87 5.80 5.73 -4.69
N VAL A 88 6.25 6.80 -5.38
CA VAL A 88 7.64 6.98 -5.81
C VAL A 88 8.58 7.14 -4.61
N GLY A 89 8.17 7.92 -3.60
CA GLY A 89 8.96 8.15 -2.41
C GLY A 89 9.17 6.87 -1.59
N TRP A 90 8.12 6.07 -1.43
CA TRP A 90 8.21 4.77 -0.78
C TRP A 90 9.08 3.80 -1.58
N ALA A 91 8.89 3.71 -2.90
CA ALA A 91 9.73 2.87 -3.77
C ALA A 91 11.22 3.23 -3.66
N ALA A 92 11.54 4.51 -3.54
CA ALA A 92 12.91 5.01 -3.36
C ALA A 92 13.44 4.95 -1.90
N GLY A 93 12.63 4.53 -0.93
CA GLY A 93 13.04 4.44 0.48
C GLY A 93 13.23 5.81 1.18
N ARG A 94 12.53 6.86 0.72
CA ARG A 94 12.68 8.22 1.27
C ARG A 94 11.88 8.38 2.55
N ALA A 95 12.52 8.70 3.69
CA ALA A 95 11.85 8.82 4.99
C ALA A 95 10.59 9.73 5.01
N GLY A 96 10.58 10.81 4.21
CA GLY A 96 9.48 11.79 4.18
C GLY A 96 8.26 11.43 3.33
N TRP A 97 8.19 10.24 2.71
CA TRP A 97 7.11 9.91 1.76
C TRP A 97 5.70 9.93 2.39
N ARG A 98 5.61 9.78 3.72
CA ARG A 98 4.35 9.80 4.50
C ARG A 98 3.91 11.20 4.95
N ALA A 99 4.78 12.21 4.89
CA ALA A 99 4.61 13.46 5.65
C ALA A 99 3.41 14.32 5.22
N GLU A 100 2.99 14.21 3.95
CA GLU A 100 1.91 15.01 3.37
C GLU A 100 0.50 14.45 3.63
N PHE A 101 0.38 13.42 4.46
CA PHE A 101 -0.86 12.67 4.65
C PHE A 101 -1.25 12.57 6.11
N GLU A 102 -2.55 12.71 6.36
CA GLU A 102 -3.20 12.32 7.61
C GLU A 102 -3.49 10.81 7.54
N TRP A 103 -2.70 10.02 8.28
CA TRP A 103 -2.80 8.56 8.28
C TRP A 103 -3.72 8.04 9.37
N SER A 104 -4.60 7.12 8.99
CA SER A 104 -5.38 6.31 9.92
C SER A 104 -4.88 4.87 9.92
N ARG A 105 -4.73 4.28 11.12
CA ARG A 105 -4.43 2.84 11.24
C ARG A 105 -5.66 2.04 10.79
N VAL A 106 -5.44 1.07 9.92
CA VAL A 106 -6.48 0.12 9.52
C VAL A 106 -6.53 -0.94 10.62
N GLY A 107 -7.60 -0.91 11.41
CA GLY A 107 -7.78 -1.84 12.52
C GLY A 107 -7.80 -3.29 12.04
N HIS A 108 -7.19 -4.19 12.82
CA HIS A 108 -7.38 -5.63 12.66
C HIS A 108 -8.50 -6.03 13.60
N CYS A 109 -9.47 -6.80 13.12
CA CYS A 109 -10.26 -7.58 14.05
C CYS A 109 -9.31 -8.58 14.71
N SER A 110 -8.92 -8.34 15.96
CA SER A 110 -8.30 -9.36 16.77
C SER A 110 -9.35 -10.46 16.95
N THR A 111 -9.17 -11.61 16.32
CA THR A 111 -9.92 -12.80 16.75
C THR A 111 -9.42 -13.15 18.15
N ASP A 112 -10.12 -12.65 19.16
CA ASP A 112 -9.96 -13.04 20.55
C ASP A 112 -10.17 -14.56 20.64
N THR A 113 -9.08 -15.30 20.79
CA THR A 113 -9.16 -16.71 21.13
C THR A 113 -9.37 -16.78 22.63
N ARG A 114 -10.61 -16.76 23.10
CA ARG A 114 -10.92 -17.29 24.42
C ARG A 114 -10.83 -18.81 24.37
N ALA A 115 -9.61 -19.32 24.51
CA ALA A 115 -9.38 -20.65 25.03
C ALA A 115 -9.77 -20.63 26.52
N THR A 116 -10.99 -21.04 26.84
CA THR A 116 -11.29 -21.51 28.19
C THR A 116 -11.20 -23.03 28.17
N ALA A 117 -10.15 -23.54 28.80
CA ALA A 117 -9.94 -24.96 29.09
C ALA A 117 -11.10 -25.54 29.93
N PRO A 118 -11.39 -26.85 29.86
CA PRO A 118 -12.44 -27.48 30.66
C PRO A 118 -12.03 -27.53 32.14
N PRO A 119 -12.95 -27.36 33.11
CA PRO A 119 -12.65 -27.71 34.49
C PRO A 119 -12.64 -29.24 34.65
N ALA A 120 -11.55 -29.73 35.22
CA ALA A 120 -11.45 -31.07 35.79
C ALA A 120 -12.21 -31.11 37.13
N GLY A 121 -12.99 -32.17 37.35
CA GLY A 121 -13.71 -32.44 38.61
C GLY A 121 -15.00 -33.18 38.37
#